data_AF-A0A2N2A8Y6-F1
#
_entry.id   AF-A0A2N2A8Y6-F1
#
_cell.length_a   1.000
_cell.length_b   1.000
_cell.length_c   1.000
_cell.angle_alpha   90.00
_cell.angle_beta   90.00
_cell.angle_gamma   90.00
#
_symmetry.space_group_name_H-M   'P 1'
#
loop_
_entity.id
_entity.type
_entity.pdbx_description
1 polymer ?
#
loop_
_entity_poly.entity_id
_entity_poly.type
_entity_poly.pdbx_seq_one_letter_code
_entity_poly.pdbx_strand_id
1 'polypeptide(L)' 'MGKNKNNEVLFDENVNYDELEQHEYDDAKGYTFYTCPLCGGEYLATFITEKNGQTMCIDCCNK' A
#
# COMPACT_ATOMS: atom_id res chain seq x y z
N MET A 1 3.27 -28.77 0.17
CA MET A 1 3.64 -27.35 -0.05
C MET A 1 2.66 -26.72 -1.02
N GLY A 2 1.55 -26.16 -0.51
CA GLY A 2 0.53 -25.49 -1.32
C GLY A 2 1.04 -24.14 -1.83
N LYS A 3 0.67 -23.82 -3.06
CA LYS A 3 1.28 -22.77 -3.87
C LYS A 3 1.00 -21.35 -3.33
N ASN A 4 2.02 -20.51 -3.57
CA ASN A 4 2.14 -19.09 -3.31
C ASN A 4 0.84 -18.29 -3.38
N LYS A 5 0.69 -17.43 -2.38
CA LYS A 5 -0.35 -16.41 -2.20
C LYS A 5 -0.36 -15.47 -3.42
N ASN A 6 -1.26 -15.72 -4.36
CA ASN A 6 -1.67 -14.70 -5.30
C ASN A 6 -2.82 -13.92 -4.64
N ASN A 7 -2.48 -13.08 -3.65
CA ASN A 7 -3.31 -11.92 -3.36
C ASN A 7 -2.68 -10.82 -4.21
N GLU A 8 -3.20 -10.66 -5.43
CA GLU A 8 -2.77 -9.66 -6.40
C GLU A 8 -3.12 -8.26 -5.89
N VAL A 9 -2.37 -7.83 -4.88
CA VAL A 9 -2.33 -6.44 -4.50
C VAL A 9 -1.80 -5.71 -5.73
N LEU A 10 -2.65 -4.93 -6.37
CA LEU A 10 -2.27 -4.13 -7.52
C LEU A 10 -1.34 -3.02 -7.00
N PHE A 11 -0.04 -3.29 -7.09
CA PHE A 11 1.00 -2.33 -6.78
C PHE A 11 1.08 -1.33 -7.93
N ASP A 12 0.97 -0.04 -7.61
CA ASP A 12 1.26 1.04 -8.54
C ASP A 12 2.77 1.07 -8.77
N GLU A 13 3.22 0.83 -10.01
CA GLU A 13 4.65 0.78 -10.34
C GLU A 13 5.39 2.10 -10.10
N ASN A 14 4.66 3.21 -9.98
CA ASN A 14 5.21 4.52 -9.66
C ASN A 14 5.38 4.75 -8.14
N VAL A 15 4.79 3.88 -7.32
CA VAL A 15 4.91 4.00 -5.87
C VAL A 15 6.10 3.19 -5.37
N ASN A 16 7.00 3.85 -4.64
CA ASN A 16 8.08 3.17 -3.95
C ASN A 16 7.60 2.56 -2.62
N TYR A 17 6.95 1.40 -2.69
CA TYR A 17 6.45 0.67 -1.52
C TYR A 17 7.56 0.17 -0.57
N ASP A 18 8.81 0.08 -1.04
CA ASP A 18 9.95 -0.36 -0.24
C ASP A 18 10.34 0.68 0.82
N GLU A 19 10.13 1.97 0.52
CA GLU A 19 10.39 3.09 1.44
C GLU A 19 9.23 3.38 2.40
N LEU A 20 8.07 2.75 2.21
CA LEU A 20 6.92 2.91 3.07
C LEU A 20 6.96 1.92 4.25
N GLU A 21 6.40 2.35 5.37
CA GLU A 21 6.22 1.44 6.51
C GLU A 21 5.14 0.40 6.18
N GLN A 22 5.55 -0.87 6.16
CA GLN A 22 4.70 -2.01 5.82
C GLN A 22 4.19 -2.65 7.10
N HIS A 23 2.87 -2.76 7.24
CA HIS A 23 2.21 -3.40 8.37
C HIS A 23 1.46 -4.65 7.92
N GLU A 24 1.71 -5.77 8.60
CA GLU A 24 0.99 -7.03 8.39
C GLU A 24 0.29 -7.41 9.70
N TYR A 25 -1.02 -7.63 9.62
CA TYR A 25 -1.81 -8.06 10.77
C TYR A 25 -2.08 -9.57 10.69
N ASP A 26 -2.09 -10.26 11.84
CA ASP A 26 -2.41 -11.71 11.87
C ASP A 26 -3.85 -11.98 11.39
N ASP A 27 -4.77 -11.08 11.73
CA ASP A 27 -6.15 -11.08 11.25
C ASP A 27 -6.27 -10.80 9.74
N ALA A 28 -5.28 -10.10 9.16
CA ALA A 28 -5.22 -9.75 7.74
C ALA A 28 -4.13 -10.55 7.01
N LYS A 29 -3.95 -11.82 7.37
CA LYS A 29 -3.02 -12.75 6.73
C LYS A 29 -3.17 -12.75 5.20
N GLY A 30 -2.24 -12.09 4.52
CA GLY A 30 -2.21 -11.95 3.06
C GLY A 30 -2.41 -10.53 2.55
N TYR A 31 -2.65 -9.57 3.43
CA TYR A 31 -2.73 -8.15 3.11
C TYR A 31 -1.57 -7.40 3.76
N THR A 32 -0.86 -6.64 2.94
CA THR A 32 0.16 -5.69 3.40
C THR A 32 -0.45 -4.30 3.38
N PHE A 33 -0.47 -3.66 4.54
CA PHE A 33 -0.85 -2.27 4.71
C PHE A 33 0.40 -1.40 4.62
N TYR A 34 0.24 -0.20 4.10
CA TYR A 34 1.29 0.77 3.88
C TYR A 34 0.87 2.09 4.50
N THR A 35 1.78 2.69 5.27
CA THR A 35 1.52 3.99 5.90
C THR A 35 1.73 5.11 4.89
N CYS A 36 0.69 5.93 4.69
CA CYS A 36 0.75 7.10 3.82
C CYS A 36 1.64 8.18 4.46
N PRO A 37 2.68 8.68 3.77
CA PRO A 37 3.59 9.68 4.34
C PRO A 37 2.94 11.08 4.45
N LEU A 38 1.82 11.33 3.77
CA LEU A 38 1.12 12.62 3.82
C LEU A 38 0.15 12.74 4.99
N CYS A 39 -0.68 11.71 5.23
CA CYS A 39 -1.69 11.74 6.28
C CYS A 39 -1.36 10.85 7.49
N GLY A 40 -0.39 9.95 7.38
CA GLY A 40 -0.06 8.96 8.40
C GLY A 40 -1.08 7.81 8.52
N GLY A 41 -2.04 7.72 7.59
CA GLY A 41 -3.03 6.63 7.59
C GLY A 41 -2.49 5.36 6.95
N GLU A 42 -2.91 4.21 7.45
CA GLU A 42 -2.55 2.90 6.91
C GLU A 42 -3.53 2.45 5.84
N TYR A 43 -3.04 2.13 4.66
CA TYR A 43 -3.85 1.73 3.51
C TYR A 43 -3.22 0.56 2.75
N LEU A 44 -4.02 -0.29 2.10
CA LEU A 44 -3.47 -1.32 1.23
C LEU A 44 -2.77 -0.69 0.02
N ALA A 45 -1.85 -1.42 -0.62
CA ALA A 45 -1.11 -0.88 -1.76
C ALA A 45 -2.02 -0.40 -2.91
N THR A 46 -3.17 -1.04 -3.12
CA THR A 46 -4.21 -0.59 -4.10
C THR A 46 -4.79 0.79 -3.81
N PHE A 47 -4.66 1.26 -2.57
CA PHE A 47 -5.12 2.57 -2.11
C PHE A 47 -3.98 3.59 -1.95
N ILE A 48 -2.73 3.19 -2.21
CA ILE A 48 -1.60 4.11 -2.29
C ILE A 48 -1.31 4.33 -3.77
N THR A 49 -1.10 5.58 -4.16
CA THR A 49 -0.78 5.98 -5.52
C THR A 49 0.33 7.04 -5.49
N GLU A 50 0.96 7.28 -6.62
CA GLU A 50 1.93 8.35 -6.77
C GLU A 50 1.29 9.49 -7.58
N LYS A 51 1.40 10.73 -7.09
CA LYS A 51 0.96 11.90 -7.83
C LYS A 51 2.04 12.96 -7.76
N ASN A 52 2.51 13.38 -8.93
CA ASN A 52 3.60 14.35 -9.10
C ASN A 52 4.92 13.92 -8.40
N GLY A 53 5.27 12.63 -8.37
CA GLY A 53 6.48 12.16 -7.69
C GLY A 53 6.34 12.09 -6.16
N GLN A 54 5.13 12.29 -5.62
CA GLN A 54 4.85 12.10 -4.20
C GLN A 54 3.91 10.94 -3.99
N THR A 55 4.35 9.97 -3.19
CA THR A 55 3.54 8.86 -2.74
C THR A 55 2.46 9.34 -1.76
N MET A 56 1.21 9.02 -2.04
CA MET A 56 0.06 9.43 -1.23
C MET A 56 -1.08 8.42 -1.32
N CYS A 57 -1.99 8.42 -0.33
CA CYS A 57 -3.18 7.58 -0.41
C CYS A 57 -4.24 8.20 -1.33
N ILE A 58 -5.22 7.40 -1.75
CA ILE A 58 -6.34 7.91 -2.57
C ILE A 58 -7.08 9.03 -1.87
N ASP A 59 -7.16 9.02 -0.53
CA ASP A 59 -7.86 10.06 0.23
C ASP A 59 -7.15 11.41 0.07
N CYS A 60 -5.83 11.42 0.20
CA CYS A 60 -5.01 12.61 -0.07
C CYS A 60 -5.11 13.05 -1.53
N CYS A 61 -5.25 12.11 -2.47
CA CYS A 61 -5.37 12.41 -3.90
C CYS A 61 -6.74 13.01 -4.28
N ASN A 62 -7.80 12.62 -3.57
CA ASN A 62 -9.19 13.06 -3.78
C ASN A 62 -9.58 14.32 -2.98
N LYS A 63 -8.66 14.87 -2.19
CA LYS A 63 -8.89 16.07 -1.37
C LYS A 63 -8.73 17.37 -2.14
#